data_AF-A0A399XM20-F1
#
_entry.id   AF-A0A399XM20-F1
#
_cell.length_a   1.000
_cell.length_b   1.000
_cell.length_c   1.000
_cell.angle_alpha   90.00
_cell.angle_beta   90.00
_cell.angle_gamma   90.00
#
_symmetry.space_group_name_H-M   'P 1'
#
loop_
_entity.id
_entity.type
_entity.pdbx_description
1 polymer ?
#
loop_
_entity_poly.entity_id
_entity_poly.type
_entity_poly.pdbx_seq_one_letter_code
_entity_poly.pdbx_strand_id
1 'polypeptide(L)'
;MPWCEPCSKFYNPNTLAEDGTCPRCGTRVAQQASPVPRGGAAGQRQTGEPGAPPKAPWHFWLMIAAVAIYLGWRLVQGIAALVT
;
A
#
# COMPACT_ATOMS: atom_id res chain seq x y z
N MET A 1 12.64 -4.86 -17.36
CA MET A 1 13.34 -3.93 -18.26
C MET A 1 13.80 -2.72 -17.43
N PRO A 2 15.11 -2.47 -17.22
CA PRO A 2 15.59 -1.37 -16.37
C PRO A 2 15.28 0.02 -16.96
N TRP A 3 14.44 0.76 -16.25
CA TRP A 3 14.01 2.10 -16.60
C TRP A 3 14.68 3.13 -15.70
N CYS A 4 15.11 4.25 -16.27
CA CYS A 4 15.73 5.34 -15.53
C CYS A 4 14.75 6.52 -15.42
N GLU A 5 14.19 6.77 -14.23
CA GLU A 5 13.28 7.90 -13.99
C GLU A 5 13.88 9.28 -14.32
N PRO A 6 15.12 9.64 -13.91
CA PRO A 6 15.69 10.96 -14.19
C PRO A 6 15.82 11.28 -15.67
N CYS A 7 16.00 10.26 -16.51
CA CYS A 7 16.16 10.41 -17.97
C CYS A 7 14.89 10.05 -18.74
N SER A 8 13.85 9.58 -18.06
CA SER A 8 12.61 9.05 -18.64
C SER A 8 12.89 8.15 -19.86
N LYS A 9 13.85 7.22 -19.72
CA LYS A 9 14.35 6.42 -20.83
C LYS A 9 14.61 4.97 -20.41
N PHE A 10 14.28 4.07 -21.33
CA PHE A 10 14.56 2.66 -21.22
C PHE A 10 16.01 2.34 -21.63
N TYR A 11 16.76 1.62 -20.78
CA TYR A 11 18.15 1.22 -21.05
C TYR A 11 18.28 -0.30 -21.17
N ASN A 12 19.08 -0.77 -22.12
CA ASN A 12 19.41 -2.19 -22.27
C ASN A 12 20.54 -2.53 -21.29
N PRO A 13 20.54 -3.68 -20.58
CA PRO A 13 21.63 -4.14 -19.72
C PRO A 13 23.05 -3.95 -20.29
N ASN A 14 23.24 -4.16 -21.59
CA ASN A 14 24.53 -3.99 -22.26
C ASN A 14 24.98 -2.53 -22.45
N THR A 15 24.11 -1.57 -22.11
CA THR A 15 24.35 -0.12 -22.25
C THR A 15 24.50 0.60 -20.90
N LEU A 16 24.40 -0.13 -19.78
CA LEU A 16 24.71 0.42 -18.46
C LEU A 16 26.22 0.40 -18.24
N ALA A 17 26.70 1.25 -17.34
CA ALA A 17 28.05 1.16 -16.82
C ALA A 17 28.24 -0.18 -16.06
N GLU A 18 29.49 -0.61 -15.89
CA GLU A 18 29.84 -1.93 -15.32
C GLU A 18 29.26 -2.15 -13.91
N ASP A 19 28.97 -1.07 -13.19
CA ASP A 19 28.35 -1.05 -11.87
C ASP A 19 26.82 -1.12 -11.90
N GLY A 20 26.18 -1.15 -13.08
CA GLY A 20 24.74 -1.16 -13.27
C GLY A 20 24.09 0.23 -13.21
N THR A 21 24.88 1.26 -13.50
CA THR A 21 24.49 2.66 -13.43
C THR A 21 24.17 3.25 -14.81
N CYS A 22 23.22 4.19 -14.86
CA CYS A 22 22.90 4.91 -16.09
C CYS A 22 24.08 5.84 -16.48
N PRO A 23 24.67 5.72 -17.68
CA PRO A 23 25.84 6.51 -18.09
C PRO A 23 25.54 8.01 -18.30
N ARG A 24 24.27 8.41 -18.24
CA ARG A 24 23.81 9.78 -18.52
C ARG A 24 23.58 10.61 -17.26
N CYS A 25 23.08 9.99 -16.20
CA CYS A 25 22.75 10.65 -14.93
C CYS A 25 23.49 10.08 -13.71
N GLY A 26 24.22 8.97 -13.86
CA GLY A 26 24.97 8.37 -12.76
C GLY A 26 24.12 7.63 -11.72
N THR A 27 22.84 7.37 -12.03
CA THR A 27 21.90 6.70 -11.11
C THR A 27 21.87 5.17 -11.32
N ARG A 28 21.93 4.38 -10.24
CA ARG A 28 21.76 2.91 -10.29
C ARG A 28 20.34 2.52 -10.69
N VAL A 29 20.19 1.80 -11.80
CA VAL A 29 18.88 1.45 -12.37
C VAL A 29 18.33 0.13 -11.82
N ALA A 30 19.17 -0.69 -11.18
CA ALA A 30 18.80 -2.00 -10.66
C ALA A 30 18.06 -1.97 -9.30
N GLN A 31 18.04 -0.84 -8.59
CA GLN A 31 17.51 -0.77 -7.20
C GLN A 31 16.37 0.24 -7.01
N GLN A 32 16.00 1.02 -8.02
CA GLN A 32 14.97 2.07 -7.86
C GLN A 32 13.53 1.56 -8.01
N ALA A 33 13.35 0.22 -8.02
CA ALA A 33 12.05 -0.44 -7.94
C ALA A 33 11.66 -0.83 -6.49
N SER A 34 12.23 -0.20 -5.47
CA SER A 34 11.46 0.00 -4.24
C SER A 34 10.82 1.36 -4.34
N PRO A 35 9.48 1.47 -4.43
CA PRO A 35 8.81 2.70 -4.12
C PRO A 35 9.24 3.03 -2.69
N VAL A 36 10.18 3.96 -2.52
CA VAL A 36 10.28 4.69 -1.27
C VAL A 36 8.92 5.37 -1.15
N PRO A 37 8.05 4.98 -0.20
CA PRO A 37 6.91 5.81 0.08
C PRO A 37 7.52 7.18 0.41
N ARG A 38 7.06 8.22 -0.27
CA ARG A 38 7.47 9.61 -0.02
C ARG A 38 6.91 10.10 1.33
N GLY A 39 7.16 9.31 2.37
CA GLY A 39 6.53 9.33 3.69
C GLY A 39 6.93 8.14 4.57
N GLY A 40 8.10 7.52 4.36
CA GLY A 40 8.58 6.45 5.25
C GLY A 40 10.08 6.44 5.41
N ALA A 41 10.58 7.08 6.48
CA ALA A 41 11.30 6.40 7.57
C ALA A 41 12.06 7.41 8.46
N ALA A 42 11.51 7.67 9.64
CA ALA A 42 12.29 7.86 10.86
C ALA A 42 11.44 7.32 12.01
N GLY A 43 11.97 6.35 12.76
CA GLY A 43 11.28 5.75 13.88
C GLY A 43 10.81 6.82 14.87
N GLN A 44 9.53 6.81 15.19
CA GLN A 44 9.03 7.44 16.41
C GLN A 44 8.58 6.35 17.35
N ARG A 45 9.45 6.14 18.34
CA ARG A 45 9.16 5.63 19.67
C ARG A 45 7.79 6.13 20.11
N GLN A 46 6.86 5.21 20.40
CA GLN A 46 5.59 5.51 21.06
C GLN A 46 5.92 6.17 22.40
N THR A 47 5.95 7.50 22.39
CA THR A 47 6.14 8.37 23.55
C THR A 47 4.80 9.05 23.73
N GLY A 48 4.24 8.91 24.94
CA GLY A 48 2.85 9.22 25.22
C GLY A 48 2.37 10.56 24.70
N GLU A 49 1.42 10.51 23.78
CA GLU A 49 0.42 11.52 23.45
C GLU A 49 -0.76 10.73 22.85
N PRO A 50 -2.03 11.04 23.15
CA PRO A 50 -3.18 10.32 22.62
C PRO A 50 -3.34 10.62 21.13
N GLY A 51 -2.50 9.99 20.32
CA GLY A 51 -2.48 10.08 18.87
C GLY A 51 -3.81 9.61 18.31
N ALA A 52 -4.49 10.50 17.59
CA ALA A 52 -5.75 10.20 16.94
C ALA A 52 -5.60 8.94 16.06
N PRO A 53 -6.53 7.97 16.16
CA PRO A 53 -6.38 6.72 15.46
C PRO A 53 -6.36 6.97 13.94
N PRO A 54 -5.51 6.24 13.18
CA PRO A 54 -5.50 6.33 11.73
C PRO A 54 -6.91 6.08 11.20
N LYS A 55 -7.49 7.11 10.56
CA LYS A 55 -8.88 7.07 10.08
C LYS A 55 -9.02 6.01 9.01
N ALA A 56 -9.80 4.97 9.30
CA ALA A 56 -10.13 3.94 8.34
C ALA A 56 -10.77 4.58 7.08
N PRO A 57 -10.41 4.10 5.87
CA PRO A 57 -10.97 4.63 4.63
C PRO A 57 -12.49 4.45 4.60
N TRP A 58 -13.23 5.42 4.05
CA TRP A 58 -14.70 5.44 4.08
C TRP A 58 -15.35 4.17 3.53
N HIS A 59 -14.77 3.60 2.47
CA HIS A 59 -15.26 2.35 1.88
C HIS A 59 -15.15 1.14 2.83
N PHE A 60 -14.16 1.11 3.73
CA PHE A 60 -14.02 0.04 4.72
C PHE A 60 -15.22 0.00 5.68
N TRP A 61 -15.70 1.17 6.11
CA TRP A 61 -16.90 1.28 6.95
C TRP A 61 -18.17 0.85 6.21
N LEU A 62 -18.28 1.13 4.90
CA LEU A 62 -19.43 0.64 4.10
C LEU A 62 -19.49 -0.88 4.05
N MET A 63 -18.35 -1.56 3.87
CA MET A 63 -18.30 -3.03 3.87
C MET A 63 -18.74 -3.60 5.22
N ILE A 64 -18.27 -3.02 6.33
CA ILE A 64 -18.68 -3.43 7.69
C ILE A 64 -20.19 -3.25 7.88
N ALA A 65 -20.75 -2.11 7.48
CA ALA A 65 -22.17 -1.84 7.61
C ALA A 65 -23.03 -2.85 6.82
N ALA A 66 -22.67 -3.14 5.57
CA ALA A 66 -23.36 -4.12 4.75
C ALA A 66 -23.34 -5.53 5.37
N VAL A 67 -22.19 -5.94 5.91
CA VAL A 67 -22.04 -7.23 6.59
C VAL A 67 -22.88 -7.29 7.86
N ALA A 68 -22.89 -6.24 8.67
CA ALA A 68 -23.68 -6.19 9.90
C ALA A 68 -25.18 -6.30 9.62
N ILE A 69 -25.68 -5.60 8.59
CA ILE A 69 -27.09 -5.68 8.16
C ILE A 69 -27.44 -7.11 7.70
N TYR A 70 -26.60 -7.72 6.87
CA TYR A 70 -26.83 -9.08 6.37
C TYR A 70 -26.86 -10.11 7.51
N LEU A 71 -25.87 -10.05 8.41
CA LEU A 71 -25.80 -10.96 9.55
C LEU A 71 -26.98 -10.76 10.50
N GLY A 72 -27.40 -9.53 10.76
CA GLY A 72 -28.57 -9.24 11.57
C GLY A 72 -29.85 -9.84 10.97
N TRP A 73 -30.09 -9.62 9.68
CA TRP A 73 -31.23 -10.22 8.97
C TRP A 73 -31.17 -11.75 9.00
N ARG A 74 -30.00 -12.32 8.74
CA ARG A 74 -29.81 -13.78 8.73
C ARG A 74 -30.03 -14.39 10.11
N LEU A 75 -29.64 -13.69 11.18
CA LEU A 75 -29.87 -14.12 12.56
C LEU A 75 -31.36 -14.12 12.90
N VAL A 76 -32.09 -13.07 12.53
CA VAL A 76 -33.57 -13.00 12.70
C VAL A 76 -34.25 -14.12 11.93
N GLN A 77 -33.84 -14.35 10.69
CA GLN A 77 -34.38 -15.44 9.87
C GLN A 77 -34.12 -16.82 10.49
N GLY A 78 -32.92 -17.05 11.03
CA GLY A 78 -32.57 -18.29 11.71
C GLY A 78 -33.37 -18.50 13.00
N ILE A 79 -33.54 -17.44 13.81
CA ILE A 79 -34.33 -17.50 15.05
C ILE A 79 -35.80 -17.76 14.72
N ALA A 80 -36.38 -17.06 13.75
CA ALA A 80 -37.75 -17.29 13.32
C ALA A 80 -37.97 -18.74 12.87
N ALA A 81 -37.05 -19.29 12.07
CA ALA A 81 -37.11 -20.69 11.63
C ALA A 81 -36.91 -21.71 12.77
N LEU A 82 -36.28 -21.33 13.88
CA LEU A 82 -36.10 -22.19 15.04
C LEU A 82 -37.33 -22.18 15.98
N VAL A 83 -38.06 -21.06 16.00
CA VAL A 83 -39.20 -20.83 16.91
C VAL A 83 -40.54 -21.22 16.27
N THR A 84 -40.60 -21.35 14.94
CA THR A 84 -41.81 -21.72 14.17
C THR A 84 -41.70 -23.13 13.64
#